data_AF-A0A5C1WES9-F1
#
_entry.id   AF-A0A5C1WES9-F1
#
_cell.length_a   1.000
_cell.length_b   1.000
_cell.length_c   1.000
_cell.angle_alpha   90.00
_cell.angle_beta   90.00
_cell.angle_gamma   90.00
#
_symmetry.space_group_name_H-M   'P 1'
#
loop_
_entity.id
_entity.type
_entity.pdbx_description
1 polymer ?
#
loop_
_entity_poly.entity_id
_entity_poly.type
_entity_poly.pdbx_seq_one_letter_code
_entity_poly.pdbx_strand_id
1 'polypeptide(L)'
;MSIPATVWSVLEAKAKLSEVLRRARGGERQIIGAQEPCVVLSMADFEALQRKAGAVHLGRWLVENTPCGAEFEPPSRSAGRPNAFEIE
;
A
#
# COMPACT_ATOMS: atom_id res chain seq x y z
N MET A 1 16.64 -2.50 0.78
CA MET A 1 16.74 -3.87 0.22
C MET A 1 15.51 -4.65 0.63
N SER A 2 14.71 -5.16 -0.33
CA SER A 2 13.56 -6.02 -0.03
C SER A 2 14.06 -7.46 -0.03
N ILE A 3 14.02 -8.14 1.12
CA ILE A 3 14.36 -9.57 1.21
C ILE A 3 13.24 -10.32 0.48
N PRO A 4 13.55 -11.24 -0.47
CA PRO A 4 12.53 -12.00 -1.17
C PRO A 4 11.74 -12.81 -0.14
N ALA A 5 10.45 -12.51 0.00
CA ALA A 5 9.57 -13.26 0.87
C ALA A 5 9.42 -14.67 0.28
N THR A 6 10.00 -15.67 0.94
CA THR A 6 9.82 -17.08 0.58
C THR A 6 8.33 -17.40 0.64
N VAL A 7 7.78 -17.91 -0.47
CA VAL A 7 6.40 -18.38 -0.54
C VAL A 7 6.35 -19.80 -0.03
N TRP A 8 5.61 -20.03 1.04
CA TRP A 8 5.36 -21.32 1.64
C TRP A 8 4.20 -22.01 0.93
N SER A 9 4.31 -23.31 0.66
CA SER A 9 3.09 -24.08 0.40
C SER A 9 2.23 -24.15 1.67
N VAL A 10 0.93 -24.39 1.52
CA VAL A 10 0.01 -24.53 2.67
C VAL A 10 0.46 -25.69 3.58
N LEU A 11 0.93 -26.79 2.99
CA LEU A 11 1.38 -27.97 3.74
C LEU A 11 2.63 -27.66 4.57
N GLU A 12 3.63 -27.02 3.97
CA GLU A 12 4.85 -26.63 4.67
C GLU A 12 4.58 -25.62 5.77
N ALA A 13 3.72 -24.63 5.52
CA ALA A 13 3.35 -23.62 6.51
C ALA A 13 2.67 -24.27 7.73
N LYS A 14 1.80 -25.27 7.52
CA LYS A 14 1.18 -26.03 8.62
C LYS A 14 2.22 -26.84 9.40
N ALA A 15 3.11 -27.54 8.70
CA ALA A 15 4.16 -28.35 9.33
C ALA A 15 5.19 -27.50 10.09
N LYS A 16 5.42 -26.27 9.65
CA LYS A 16 6.44 -25.35 10.20
C LYS A 16 5.82 -24.07 10.78
N LEU A 17 4.62 -24.15 11.34
CA LEU A 17 3.87 -22.98 11.80
C LEU A 17 4.66 -22.14 12.81
N SER A 18 5.38 -22.77 13.74
CA SER A 18 6.21 -22.07 14.72
C SER A 18 7.31 -21.23 14.07
N GLU A 19 7.92 -21.71 12.98
CA GLU A 19 8.96 -20.98 12.23
C GLU A 19 8.35 -19.81 11.45
N VAL A 20 7.21 -20.02 10.80
CA VAL A 20 6.45 -18.95 10.12
C VAL A 20 6.15 -17.82 11.10
N LEU A 21 5.63 -18.14 12.28
CA LEU A 21 5.33 -17.15 13.32
C LEU A 21 6.59 -16.49 13.90
N ARG A 22 7.69 -17.24 14.05
CA ARG A 22 8.98 -16.69 14.50
C ARG A 22 9.51 -15.64 13.53
N ARG A 23 9.48 -15.91 12.22
CA ARG A 23 9.92 -14.95 11.19
C ARG A 23 9.00 -13.75 11.11
N ALA A 24 7.69 -13.95 11.16
CA ALA A 24 6.71 -12.87 11.20
C ALA A 24 6.97 -11.92 12.37
N ARG A 25 7.23 -12.44 13.58
CA ARG A 25 7.63 -11.63 14.74
C ARG A 25 8.99 -10.94 14.59
N GLY A 26 9.88 -11.47 13.76
CA GLY A 26 11.15 -10.86 13.40
C GLY A 26 11.04 -9.69 12.41
N GLY A 27 9.82 -9.32 11.98
CA GLY A 27 9.56 -8.26 11.01
C GLY A 27 9.60 -8.74 9.56
N GLU A 28 9.73 -10.05 9.32
CA GLU A 28 9.71 -10.62 7.97
C GLU A 28 8.31 -11.11 7.62
N ARG A 29 7.68 -10.52 6.61
CA ARG A 29 6.40 -11.03 6.08
C ARG A 29 6.56 -12.44 5.52
N GLN A 30 5.61 -13.32 5.85
CA GLN A 30 5.57 -14.69 5.31
C GLN A 30 4.36 -14.82 4.38
N ILE A 31 4.55 -15.44 3.22
CA ILE A 31 3.49 -15.63 2.22
C ILE A 31 3.14 -17.10 2.14
N ILE A 32 1.86 -17.46 2.21
CA ILE A 32 1.38 -18.84 2.17
C ILE A 32 0.46 -19.02 0.96
N GLY A 33 0.75 -20.03 0.14
CA GLY A 33 -0.01 -20.39 -1.06
C GLY A 33 0.54 -19.73 -2.33
N ALA A 34 0.49 -20.47 -3.44
CA ALA A 34 0.86 -19.96 -4.76
C ALA A 34 -0.35 -19.44 -5.56
N GLN A 35 -1.53 -20.00 -5.31
CA GLN A 35 -2.82 -19.51 -5.81
C GLN A 35 -3.60 -18.94 -4.62
N GLU A 36 -4.12 -17.71 -4.77
CA GLU A 36 -4.77 -16.94 -3.69
C GLU A 36 -3.89 -16.81 -2.42
N PRO A 37 -2.73 -16.14 -2.52
CA PRO A 37 -1.77 -16.08 -1.43
C PRO A 37 -2.29 -15.28 -0.22
N CYS A 38 -2.07 -15.84 0.98
CA CYS A 38 -2.28 -15.15 2.25
C CYS A 38 -0.94 -14.66 2.83
N VAL A 39 -0.96 -13.54 3.56
CA VAL A 39 0.23 -12.98 4.23
C VAL A 39 0.09 -13.11 5.74
N VAL A 40 1.16 -13.53 6.40
CA VAL A 40 1.29 -13.53 7.86
C VAL A 40 2.28 -12.45 8.28
N LEU A 41 1.84 -11.57 9.17
CA LEU A 41 2.61 -10.47 9.76
C LEU A 41 2.60 -10.58 11.28
N SER A 42 3.53 -9.89 11.94
CA SER A 42 3.36 -9.60 13.36
C SER A 42 2.16 -8.67 13.59
N MET A 43 1.59 -8.72 14.80
CA MET A 43 0.50 -7.80 15.18
C MET A 43 0.97 -6.34 15.11
N ALA A 44 2.20 -6.06 15.56
CA ALA A 44 2.76 -4.71 15.54
C ALA A 44 2.90 -4.15 14.12
N ASP A 45 3.34 -4.98 13.17
CA ASP A 45 3.44 -4.58 11.76
C ASP A 45 2.06 -4.35 11.14
N PHE A 46 1.10 -5.21 11.44
CA PHE A 46 -0.28 -5.06 10.98
C PHE A 46 -0.91 -3.76 11.51
N GLU A 47 -0.75 -3.46 12.79
CA GLU A 47 -1.22 -2.21 13.39
C GLU A 47 -0.52 -0.98 12.80
N ALA A 48 0.80 -1.06 12.53
CA ALA A 48 1.53 0.01 11.87
C ALA A 48 1.02 0.28 10.45
N LEU A 49 0.68 -0.78 9.70
CA LEU A 49 0.05 -0.66 8.39
C LEU A 49 -1.35 -0.07 8.48
N GLN A 50 -2.17 -0.53 9.42
CA GLN A 50 -3.51 0.02 9.62
C GLN A 50 -3.48 1.50 10.00
N ARG A 51 -2.55 1.91 10.87
CA ARG A 51 -2.36 3.34 11.20
C ARG A 51 -1.99 4.15 9.96
N LYS A 52 -1.12 3.65 9.09
CA LYS A 52 -0.80 4.32 7.82
C LYS A 52 -2.00 4.38 6.87
N ALA A 53 -2.75 3.29 6.75
CA ALA A 53 -3.93 3.21 5.90
C ALA A 53 -5.06 4.14 6.37
N GLY A 54 -5.29 4.22 7.69
CA GLY A 54 -6.28 5.13 8.28
C GLY A 54 -5.81 6.58 8.40
N ALA A 55 -4.50 6.85 8.39
CA ALA A 55 -3.96 8.20 8.49
C ALA A 55 -4.13 9.03 7.21
N VAL A 56 -4.20 8.40 6.04
CA VAL A 56 -4.41 9.12 4.78
C VAL A 56 -5.91 9.32 4.55
N HIS A 57 -6.52 10.16 5.37
CA HIS A 57 -7.77 10.81 4.98
C HIS A 57 -7.44 11.77 3.85
N LEU A 58 -7.50 11.30 2.61
CA LEU A 58 -7.10 12.07 1.41
C LEU A 58 -7.69 13.49 1.41
N GLY A 59 -8.96 13.64 1.83
CA GLY A 59 -9.59 14.96 1.98
C GLY A 59 -8.94 15.84 3.05
N ARG A 60 -8.64 15.29 4.23
CA ARG A 60 -7.93 16.02 5.30
C ARG A 60 -6.50 16.37 4.88
N TRP A 61 -5.80 15.43 4.26
CA TRP A 61 -4.44 15.64 3.75
C TRP A 61 -4.41 16.77 2.72
N LEU A 62 -5.38 16.78 1.79
CA LEU A 62 -5.51 17.88 0.82
C LEU A 62 -5.70 19.22 1.52
N VAL A 63 -6.58 19.32 2.51
CA VAL A 63 -6.77 20.58 3.25
C VAL A 63 -5.50 21.02 3.99
N GLU A 64 -4.81 20.08 4.66
CA GLU A 64 -3.60 20.37 5.43
C GLU A 64 -2.37 20.72 4.57
N ASN A 65 -2.30 20.19 3.34
CA ASN A 65 -1.16 20.34 2.45
C ASN A 65 -1.45 21.21 1.22
N THR A 66 -2.66 21.78 1.11
CA THR A 66 -2.98 22.74 0.05
C THR A 66 -2.16 24.00 0.30
N PRO A 67 -1.40 24.49 -0.70
CA PRO A 67 -0.70 25.76 -0.60
C PRO A 67 -1.70 26.90 -0.38
N CYS A 68 -1.79 27.40 0.85
CA CYS A 68 -2.58 28.58 1.17
C CYS A 68 -1.83 29.83 0.71
N GLY A 69 -2.43 30.61 -0.22
CA GLY A 69 -1.87 31.88 -0.67
C GLY A 69 -0.90 31.80 -1.85
N ALA A 70 -0.80 30.65 -2.52
CA ALA A 70 -0.16 30.60 -3.83
C ALA A 70 -1.07 31.30 -4.86
N GLU A 71 -0.54 32.31 -5.57
CA GLU A 71 -1.20 32.84 -6.76
C GLU A 71 -1.21 31.75 -7.83
N PHE A 72 -2.36 31.09 -7.96
CA PHE A 72 -2.61 30.14 -9.03
C PHE A 72 -3.31 30.90 -10.16
N GLU A 73 -2.60 31.16 -11.25
CA GLU A 73 -3.22 31.67 -12.47
C GLU A 73 -4.13 30.57 -13.04
N PRO A 74 -5.46 30.75 -13.02
CA PRO A 74 -6.36 29.74 -13.54
C PRO A 74 -6.14 29.60 -15.05
N PRO A 75 -6.16 28.38 -15.59
CA PRO A 75 -6.09 28.20 -17.03
C PRO A 75 -7.25 28.95 -17.69
N SER A 76 -6.95 29.64 -18.80
CA SER A 76 -7.95 30.39 -19.55
C SER A 76 -9.14 29.50 -19.94
N ARG A 77 -10.36 29.97 -19.62
CA ARG A 77 -11.60 29.23 -19.92
C ARG A 77 -11.98 29.27 -21.40
N SER A 78 -11.34 30.12 -22.20
CA SER A 78 -11.56 30.24 -23.65
C SER A 78 -10.59 29.42 -24.48
N ALA A 79 -9.55 28.85 -23.87
CA ALA A 79 -8.76 27.81 -24.51
C ALA A 79 -9.58 26.52 -24.48
N GLY A 80 -10.25 26.19 -25.59
CA GLY A 80 -10.92 24.92 -25.75
C GLY A 80 -9.95 23.80 -25.37
N ARG A 81 -10.33 22.98 -24.38
CA ARG A 81 -9.54 21.79 -24.05
C ARG A 81 -9.52 20.90 -25.31
N PRO A 82 -8.36 20.49 -25.81
CA PRO A 82 -8.33 19.51 -26.89
C PRO A 82 -9.05 18.27 -26.39
N ASN A 83 -9.99 17.77 -27.19
CA ASN A 83 -10.72 16.57 -26.88
C ASN A 83 -9.73 15.40 -26.88
N ALA A 84 -9.56 14.75 -25.73
CA ALA A 84 -8.63 13.64 -25.56
C ALA A 84 -8.98 12.40 -26.42
N PHE A 85 -10.17 12.38 -27.01
CA PHE A 85 -10.67 11.32 -27.88
C PHE A 85 -10.60 11.66 -29.38
N GLU A 86 -10.10 12.84 -29.75
CA GLU A 86 -9.96 13.29 -31.15
C GLU A 86 -8.49 13.33 -31.62
N ILE A 87 -7.56 12.76 -30.85
CA ILE A 87 -6.16 12.61 -31.27
C ILE A 87 -6.06 11.31 -32.10
N GLU A 88 -6.31 11.42 -33.41
CA GLU A 88 -5.91 10.42 -34.42
C GLU A 88 -4.45 10.62 -34.86
#